data_AF-Q384R9-F1
#
_entry.id   AF-Q384R9-F1
#
_cell.length_a   1.000
_cell.length_b   1.000
_cell.length_c   1.000
_cell.angle_alpha   90.00
_cell.angle_beta   90.00
_cell.angle_gamma   90.00
#
_symmetry.space_group_name_H-M   'P 1'
#
loop_
_entity.id
_entity.type
_entity.pdbx_description
1 polymer ?
#
loop_
_entity_poly.entity_id
_entity_poly.type
_entity_poly.pdbx_seq_one_letter_code
_entity_poly.pdbx_strand_id
1 'polypeptide(L)'
;MGSDDSELEVLQDPSSYTKSIQKDNGARWVRGLTPIETNDSVKLTTAPSSTRSWVLRCMRHWLLVPVILGVCCLLALAMDMADMWMTHGTTYLERRRHPLDFPLNEDELRGFTALQGESLMHHLSRVRRIWCVSVLSTLFSLAISWRIGIAARDFLALCGVGVSILSLLATGGQWILLWTACDTKPKRGNIECKAPFVLYWCLTVARMCGPLLAVWFTASVFDDVRGYRFFWKIFLALPVFAYVSGAALLANCCKRGGGSPSCDGEHAVYRWCSVATLLSWTQLVVSCWAQHRFNVVLMVKPHNE
;
A
#
# COMPACT_ATOMS: atom_id res chain seq x y z
N MET A 1 20.47 36.00 55.47
CA MET A 1 19.00 35.98 55.25
C MET A 1 18.73 35.26 53.94
N GLY A 2 17.91 34.20 53.97
CA GLY A 2 17.45 33.40 52.82
C GLY A 2 18.33 32.19 52.52
N SER A 3 18.12 31.04 53.19
CA SER A 3 17.30 29.89 52.71
C SER A 3 17.97 29.19 51.51
N ASP A 4 18.76 28.14 51.75
CA ASP A 4 18.33 26.74 51.92
C ASP A 4 17.34 26.24 50.88
N ASP A 5 17.78 25.13 50.30
CA ASP A 5 17.02 24.01 49.76
C ASP A 5 16.45 24.06 48.34
N SER A 6 17.14 23.25 47.53
CA SER A 6 16.58 22.15 46.73
C SER A 6 15.67 22.49 45.57
N GLU A 7 16.05 21.99 44.40
CA GLU A 7 15.23 21.18 43.47
C GLU A 7 15.73 21.39 42.04
N LEU A 8 16.91 20.83 41.74
CA LEU A 8 17.31 20.62 40.34
C LEU A 8 16.62 19.34 39.87
N GLU A 9 15.38 19.50 39.44
CA GLU A 9 14.60 18.47 38.78
C GLU A 9 15.19 18.21 37.39
N VAL A 10 15.95 17.11 37.23
CA VAL A 10 16.37 16.62 35.92
C VAL A 10 15.19 15.83 35.33
N LEU A 11 14.19 16.55 34.84
CA LEU A 11 13.20 15.98 33.92
C LEU A 11 13.91 15.70 32.60
N GLN A 12 14.32 14.44 32.42
CA GLN A 12 14.80 13.92 31.15
C GLN A 12 13.76 14.16 30.06
N ASP A 13 13.94 15.22 29.29
CA ASP A 13 13.15 15.48 28.11
C ASP A 13 13.44 14.37 27.06
N PRO A 14 12.43 13.58 26.63
CA PRO A 14 12.61 12.49 25.66
C PRO A 14 13.17 12.97 24.31
N SER A 15 13.12 14.27 24.03
CA SER A 15 13.79 14.88 22.88
C SER A 15 15.32 14.70 22.91
N SER A 16 15.93 14.62 24.10
CA SER A 16 17.37 14.43 24.28
C SER A 16 17.85 13.02 23.97
N TYR A 17 17.01 12.00 24.18
CA TYR A 17 17.35 10.60 23.87
C TYR A 17 17.41 10.34 22.35
N THR A 18 16.60 11.05 21.57
CA THR A 18 16.61 10.91 20.11
C THR A 18 17.80 11.61 19.46
N LYS A 19 18.32 12.69 20.06
CA LYS A 19 19.54 13.36 19.60
C LYS A 19 20.84 12.60 19.92
N SER A 20 20.88 11.80 20.99
CA SER A 20 22.09 11.03 21.33
C SER A 20 22.31 9.78 20.46
N ILE A 21 21.23 9.20 19.91
CA ILE A 21 21.31 8.01 19.04
C ILE A 21 21.73 8.38 17.61
N GLN A 22 21.42 9.60 17.15
CA GLN A 22 22.01 10.15 15.93
C GLN A 22 23.43 10.63 16.21
N LYS A 23 24.32 9.63 16.30
CA LYS A 23 25.77 9.78 16.31
C LYS A 23 26.21 10.38 14.97
N ASP A 24 26.02 11.68 14.81
CA ASP A 24 26.68 12.44 13.76
C ASP A 24 28.19 12.32 14.00
N ASN A 25 28.92 11.94 12.96
CA ASN A 25 30.37 11.74 12.92
C ASN A 25 31.20 13.02 13.23
N GLY A 26 30.63 13.98 13.94
CA GLY A 26 31.26 15.23 14.35
C GLY A 26 30.79 15.74 15.71
N ALA A 27 30.14 14.92 16.55
CA ALA A 27 29.75 15.29 17.91
C ALA A 27 31.00 15.50 18.79
N ARG A 28 31.50 16.72 18.73
CA ARG A 28 32.70 17.27 19.34
C ARG A 28 32.42 17.58 20.80
N TRP A 29 32.48 16.58 21.68
CA TRP A 29 32.20 16.79 23.11
C TRP A 29 33.34 17.45 23.90
N VAL A 30 34.49 17.74 23.29
CA VAL A 30 35.60 18.44 23.98
C VAL A 30 36.29 19.42 23.04
N ARG A 31 36.26 20.73 23.36
CA ARG A 31 37.11 21.75 22.73
C ARG A 31 38.55 21.54 23.21
N GLY A 32 39.51 21.38 22.30
CA GLY A 32 40.95 21.40 22.62
C GLY A 32 41.74 20.14 22.29
N LEU A 33 41.10 19.03 21.92
CA LEU A 33 41.80 17.86 21.39
C LEU A 33 41.80 17.93 19.86
N THR A 34 42.93 18.32 19.29
CA THR A 34 43.24 18.06 17.87
C THR A 34 43.25 16.54 17.68
N PRO A 35 42.53 15.98 16.69
CA PRO A 35 42.62 14.55 16.43
C PRO A 35 44.08 14.20 16.15
N ILE A 36 44.63 13.27 16.92
CA ILE A 36 45.89 12.62 16.60
C ILE A 36 45.63 11.93 15.27
N GLU A 37 46.24 12.43 14.20
CA GLU A 37 46.28 11.75 12.92
C GLU A 37 46.98 10.40 13.14
N THR A 38 46.20 9.36 13.39
CA THR A 38 46.73 8.00 13.33
C THR A 38 47.14 7.75 11.89
N ASN A 39 48.45 7.71 11.70
CA ASN A 39 49.19 7.54 10.47
C ASN A 39 49.03 6.13 9.86
N ASP A 40 47.83 5.57 9.91
CA ASP A 40 47.49 4.31 9.27
C ASP A 40 46.67 4.58 8.02
N SER A 41 47.30 5.26 7.06
CA SER A 41 46.92 5.17 5.66
C SER A 41 47.31 3.79 5.13
N VAL A 42 46.78 2.71 5.73
CA VAL A 42 46.62 1.45 5.02
C VAL A 42 45.53 1.72 4.00
N LYS A 43 45.96 2.22 2.85
CA LYS A 43 45.25 2.17 1.58
C LYS A 43 44.79 0.73 1.37
N LEU A 44 43.61 0.37 1.88
CA LEU A 44 42.83 -0.69 1.27
C LEU A 44 42.31 -0.13 -0.06
N THR A 45 43.20 -0.07 -1.04
CA THR A 45 42.89 0.02 -2.46
C THR A 45 42.19 -1.25 -2.89
N THR A 46 40.95 -1.40 -2.46
CA THR A 46 39.92 -2.10 -3.22
C THR A 46 38.80 -1.10 -3.36
N ALA A 47 38.91 -0.22 -4.37
CA ALA A 47 37.76 0.55 -4.81
C ALA A 47 36.63 -0.47 -5.06
N PRO A 48 35.54 -0.47 -4.29
CA PRO A 48 34.44 -1.38 -4.59
C PRO A 48 34.02 -1.06 -6.02
N SER A 49 33.85 -2.09 -6.85
CA SER A 49 33.34 -1.94 -8.21
C SER A 49 32.16 -0.96 -8.20
N SER A 50 32.04 -0.10 -9.22
CA SER A 50 30.97 0.91 -9.28
C SER A 50 29.58 0.29 -9.02
N THR A 51 29.42 -0.98 -9.41
CA THR A 51 28.25 -1.81 -9.09
C THR A 51 28.03 -2.01 -7.59
N ARG A 52 29.06 -2.37 -6.80
CA ARG A 52 28.92 -2.60 -5.36
C ARG A 52 28.65 -1.29 -4.60
N SER A 53 29.29 -0.19 -4.99
CA SER A 53 29.02 1.13 -4.36
C SER A 53 27.61 1.63 -4.69
N TRP A 54 27.14 1.41 -5.92
CA TRP A 54 25.76 1.71 -6.32
C TRP A 54 24.74 0.86 -5.56
N VAL A 55 24.96 -0.46 -5.45
CA VAL A 55 24.10 -1.37 -4.68
C VAL A 55 24.03 -0.95 -3.21
N LEU A 56 25.16 -0.62 -2.58
CA LEU A 56 25.17 -0.15 -1.19
C LEU A 56 24.42 1.18 -1.02
N ARG A 57 24.52 2.09 -1.99
CA ARG A 57 23.77 3.35 -1.99
C ARG A 57 22.26 3.10 -2.11
N CYS A 58 21.85 2.21 -3.01
CA CYS A 58 20.45 1.79 -3.14
C CYS A 58 19.95 1.14 -1.85
N MET A 59 20.72 0.24 -1.25
CA MET A 59 20.37 -0.43 0.02
C MET A 59 20.22 0.55 1.19
N ARG A 60 20.91 1.70 1.14
CA ARG A 60 20.84 2.75 2.16
C ARG A 60 19.69 3.75 1.91
N HIS A 61 18.92 3.58 0.82
CA HIS A 61 17.81 4.48 0.53
C HIS A 61 16.69 4.31 1.57
N TRP A 62 16.28 5.42 2.20
CA TRP A 62 15.31 5.38 3.31
C TRP A 62 13.91 4.91 2.88
N LEU A 63 13.56 5.11 1.60
CA LEU A 63 12.33 4.61 0.96
C LEU A 63 12.55 3.30 0.17
N LEU A 64 13.64 2.56 0.38
CA LEU A 64 13.91 1.35 -0.39
C LEU A 64 12.77 0.32 -0.32
N VAL A 65 12.31 0.00 0.91
CA VAL A 65 11.23 -0.98 1.13
C VAL A 65 9.94 -0.60 0.40
N PRO A 66 9.37 0.63 0.57
CA PRO A 66 8.19 1.01 -0.18
C PRO A 66 8.44 1.07 -1.69
N VAL A 67 9.63 1.46 -2.16
CA VAL A 67 9.93 1.45 -3.60
C VAL A 67 9.93 0.02 -4.16
N ILE A 68 10.58 -0.94 -3.50
CA ILE A 68 10.59 -2.34 -3.94
C ILE A 68 9.17 -2.90 -3.98
N LEU A 69 8.39 -2.69 -2.91
CA LEU A 69 6.99 -3.14 -2.86
C LEU A 69 6.14 -2.47 -3.95
N GLY A 70 6.37 -1.18 -4.21
CA GLY A 70 5.70 -0.43 -5.28
C GLY A 70 6.03 -0.98 -6.66
N VAL A 71 7.31 -1.26 -6.95
CA VAL A 71 7.72 -1.89 -8.21
C VAL A 71 7.11 -3.29 -8.36
N CYS A 72 7.16 -4.13 -7.33
CA CYS A 72 6.52 -5.45 -7.35
C CYS A 72 5.00 -5.35 -7.58
N CYS A 73 4.34 -4.40 -6.94
CA CYS A 73 2.91 -4.15 -7.13
C CYS A 73 2.59 -3.71 -8.56
N LEU A 74 3.35 -2.76 -9.11
CA LEU A 74 3.20 -2.27 -10.48
C LEU A 74 3.43 -3.38 -11.50
N LEU A 75 4.45 -4.22 -11.29
CA LEU A 75 4.71 -5.37 -12.15
C LEU A 75 3.57 -6.39 -12.07
N ALA A 76 3.08 -6.71 -10.88
CA ALA A 76 1.97 -7.65 -10.71
C ALA A 76 0.70 -7.13 -11.41
N LEU A 77 0.41 -5.83 -11.28
CA LEU A 77 -0.74 -5.19 -11.92
C LEU A 77 -0.55 -5.07 -13.44
N ALA A 78 0.65 -4.80 -13.92
CA ALA A 78 0.96 -4.78 -15.35
C ALA A 78 0.84 -6.16 -16.00
N MET A 79 1.31 -7.22 -15.32
CA MET A 79 1.13 -8.61 -15.77
C MET A 79 -0.34 -9.00 -15.80
N ASP A 80 -1.10 -8.60 -14.78
CA ASP A 80 -2.54 -8.82 -14.70
C ASP A 80 -3.28 -8.16 -15.88
N MET A 81 -2.90 -6.92 -16.21
CA MET A 81 -3.42 -6.17 -17.36
C MET A 81 -2.99 -6.77 -18.70
N ALA A 82 -1.75 -7.26 -18.81
CA ALA A 82 -1.24 -7.89 -20.02
C ALA A 82 -1.98 -9.20 -20.32
N ASP A 83 -2.22 -10.04 -19.30
CA ASP A 83 -3.01 -11.27 -19.43
C ASP A 83 -4.44 -10.99 -19.90
N MET A 84 -5.07 -9.93 -19.37
CA MET A 84 -6.40 -9.49 -19.82
C MET A 84 -6.40 -8.98 -21.26
N TRP A 85 -5.31 -8.35 -21.72
CA TRP A 85 -5.23 -7.81 -23.07
C TRP A 85 -4.90 -8.88 -24.11
N MET A 86 -3.99 -9.82 -23.81
CA MET A 86 -3.64 -10.91 -24.74
C MET A 86 -4.82 -11.86 -25.00
N THR A 87 -5.74 -12.00 -24.04
CA THR A 87 -6.91 -12.89 -24.17
C THR A 87 -8.07 -12.28 -24.96
N HIS A 88 -7.95 -11.05 -25.49
CA HIS A 88 -9.00 -10.43 -26.32
C HIS A 88 -9.30 -11.18 -27.63
N GLY A 89 -8.41 -12.08 -28.07
CA GLY A 89 -8.47 -12.68 -29.40
C GLY A 89 -9.38 -13.90 -29.59
N THR A 90 -9.65 -14.74 -28.58
CA THR A 90 -10.08 -16.12 -28.89
C THR A 90 -11.41 -16.63 -28.33
N THR A 91 -12.03 -16.01 -27.32
CA THR A 91 -13.43 -16.33 -26.94
C THR A 91 -14.09 -15.14 -26.23
N TYR A 92 -15.13 -14.58 -26.85
CA TYR A 92 -15.50 -13.17 -26.69
C TYR A 92 -16.33 -12.77 -25.45
N LEU A 93 -16.79 -13.68 -24.58
CA LEU A 93 -17.71 -13.30 -23.48
C LEU A 93 -17.35 -13.85 -22.08
N GLU A 94 -16.84 -15.07 -21.93
CA GLU A 94 -16.77 -15.71 -20.60
C GLU A 94 -15.52 -15.39 -19.76
N ARG A 95 -14.41 -14.96 -20.38
CA ARG A 95 -13.12 -14.81 -19.66
C ARG A 95 -12.78 -13.40 -19.20
N ARG A 96 -13.64 -12.41 -19.46
CA ARG A 96 -13.31 -10.98 -19.25
C ARG A 96 -13.45 -10.50 -17.80
N ARG A 97 -14.07 -11.28 -16.92
CA ARG A 97 -14.26 -10.92 -15.50
C ARG A 97 -13.47 -11.88 -14.63
N HIS A 98 -12.68 -11.36 -13.68
CA HIS A 98 -12.37 -12.13 -12.48
C HIS A 98 -13.57 -11.96 -11.54
N PRO A 99 -14.49 -12.95 -11.47
CA PRO A 99 -15.77 -12.83 -10.76
C PRO A 99 -15.62 -12.47 -9.27
N LEU A 100 -14.43 -12.67 -8.70
CA LEU A 100 -14.12 -12.36 -7.32
C LEU A 100 -13.87 -10.88 -7.02
N ASP A 101 -13.52 -10.05 -8.00
CA ASP A 101 -13.29 -8.61 -7.74
C ASP A 101 -14.58 -7.81 -7.68
N PHE A 102 -15.67 -8.28 -8.29
CA PHE A 102 -17.00 -7.68 -8.18
C PHE A 102 -18.05 -8.77 -8.42
N PRO A 103 -18.33 -9.68 -7.46
CA PRO A 103 -19.37 -10.70 -7.68
C PRO A 103 -20.72 -10.02 -7.85
N LEU A 104 -21.51 -10.45 -8.83
CA LEU A 104 -22.87 -9.95 -9.07
C LEU A 104 -23.87 -10.84 -8.35
N ASN A 105 -23.57 -12.15 -8.29
CA ASN A 105 -24.45 -13.16 -7.71
C ASN A 105 -23.66 -14.12 -6.81
N GLU A 106 -24.37 -14.82 -5.92
CA GLU A 106 -23.80 -15.87 -5.05
C GLU A 106 -23.19 -17.04 -5.86
N ASP A 107 -23.79 -17.39 -7.00
CA ASP A 107 -23.33 -18.52 -7.83
C ASP A 107 -21.92 -18.33 -8.38
N GLU A 108 -21.55 -17.09 -8.69
CA GLU A 108 -20.19 -16.78 -9.15
C GLU A 108 -19.17 -16.96 -8.03
N LEU A 109 -19.58 -16.71 -6.78
CA LEU A 109 -18.74 -16.88 -5.61
C LEU A 109 -18.55 -18.37 -5.25
N ARG A 110 -19.61 -19.19 -5.45
CA ARG A 110 -19.57 -20.65 -5.24
C ARG A 110 -18.49 -21.35 -6.07
N GLY A 111 -18.18 -20.86 -7.27
CA GLY A 111 -17.08 -21.41 -8.09
C GLY A 111 -15.69 -21.33 -7.44
N PHE A 112 -15.53 -20.48 -6.42
CA PHE A 112 -14.26 -20.22 -5.75
C PHE A 112 -14.25 -20.62 -4.28
N THR A 113 -15.36 -21.08 -3.72
CA THR A 113 -15.38 -21.62 -2.36
C THR A 113 -14.58 -22.92 -2.30
N ALA A 114 -13.93 -23.20 -1.17
CA ALA A 114 -13.19 -24.44 -0.98
C ALA A 114 -14.15 -25.65 -1.08
N LEU A 115 -13.81 -26.61 -1.95
CA LEU A 115 -14.57 -27.85 -2.06
C LEU A 115 -14.25 -28.77 -0.87
N GLN A 116 -15.18 -29.66 -0.51
CA GLN A 116 -14.98 -30.61 0.58
C GLN A 116 -13.75 -31.50 0.30
N GLY A 117 -12.78 -31.51 1.22
CA GLY A 117 -11.53 -32.27 1.07
C GLY A 117 -10.48 -31.62 0.16
N GLU A 118 -10.74 -30.42 -0.36
CA GLU A 118 -9.74 -29.65 -1.10
C GLU A 118 -8.56 -29.28 -0.20
N SER A 119 -7.33 -29.51 -0.67
CA SER A 119 -6.15 -29.11 0.09
C SER A 119 -6.00 -27.59 0.10
N LEU A 120 -5.48 -27.06 1.22
CA LEU A 120 -5.18 -25.63 1.38
C LEU A 120 -4.38 -25.08 0.18
N MET A 121 -3.40 -25.85 -0.28
CA MET A 121 -2.53 -25.46 -1.40
C MET A 121 -3.28 -25.39 -2.73
N HIS A 122 -4.22 -26.30 -2.97
CA HIS A 122 -5.02 -26.27 -4.20
C HIS A 122 -5.94 -25.04 -4.22
N HIS A 123 -6.62 -24.77 -3.10
CA HIS A 123 -7.47 -23.59 -2.96
C HIS A 123 -6.66 -22.29 -3.09
N LEU A 124 -5.53 -22.19 -2.39
CA LEU A 124 -4.61 -21.06 -2.50
C LEU A 124 -4.14 -20.87 -3.95
N SER A 125 -3.81 -21.94 -4.67
CA SER A 125 -3.37 -21.86 -6.07
C SER A 125 -4.45 -21.30 -7.00
N ARG A 126 -5.73 -21.61 -6.73
CA ARG A 126 -6.88 -21.12 -7.51
C ARG A 126 -7.11 -19.64 -7.33
N VAL A 127 -7.00 -19.14 -6.09
CA VAL A 127 -7.30 -17.74 -5.77
C VAL A 127 -6.04 -16.85 -5.78
N ARG A 128 -4.83 -17.42 -5.93
CA ARG A 128 -3.52 -16.76 -5.74
C ARG A 128 -3.38 -15.39 -6.40
N ARG A 129 -3.98 -15.20 -7.58
CA ARG A 129 -3.83 -13.99 -8.39
C ARG A 129 -4.41 -12.76 -7.70
N ILE A 130 -5.62 -12.90 -7.16
CA ILE A 130 -6.33 -11.83 -6.43
C ILE A 130 -5.57 -11.46 -5.16
N TRP A 131 -5.06 -12.48 -4.45
CA TRP A 131 -4.26 -12.29 -3.25
C TRP A 131 -2.94 -11.60 -3.55
N CYS A 132 -2.22 -12.02 -4.58
CA CYS A 132 -0.89 -11.51 -4.89
C CYS A 132 -0.91 -9.99 -5.11
N VAL A 133 -1.80 -9.51 -5.99
CA VAL A 133 -1.93 -8.07 -6.28
C VAL A 133 -2.43 -7.30 -5.05
N SER A 134 -3.45 -7.82 -4.36
CA SER A 134 -4.04 -7.16 -3.18
C SER A 134 -3.04 -7.06 -2.02
N VAL A 135 -2.34 -8.15 -1.69
CA VAL A 135 -1.33 -8.16 -0.63
C VAL A 135 -0.15 -7.24 -0.99
N LEU A 136 0.33 -7.25 -2.23
CA LEU A 136 1.40 -6.34 -2.64
C LEU A 136 0.97 -4.87 -2.56
N SER A 137 -0.24 -4.55 -3.02
CA SER A 137 -0.78 -3.17 -2.97
C SER A 137 -0.99 -2.67 -1.53
N THR A 138 -1.50 -3.54 -0.65
CA THR A 138 -1.67 -3.23 0.78
C THR A 138 -0.34 -3.06 1.51
N LEU A 139 0.65 -3.93 1.24
CA LEU A 139 1.97 -3.79 1.84
C LEU A 139 2.69 -2.53 1.32
N PHE A 140 2.55 -2.21 0.04
CA PHE A 140 3.08 -0.98 -0.52
C PHE A 140 2.46 0.26 0.14
N SER A 141 1.13 0.34 0.15
CA SER A 141 0.39 1.44 0.77
C SER A 141 0.66 1.57 2.28
N LEU A 142 0.78 0.46 3.00
CA LEU A 142 1.19 0.43 4.41
C LEU A 142 2.61 0.99 4.58
N ALA A 143 3.58 0.48 3.82
CA ALA A 143 4.97 0.84 3.94
C ALA A 143 5.21 2.32 3.60
N ILE A 144 4.57 2.84 2.56
CA ILE A 144 4.71 4.24 2.16
C ILE A 144 4.02 5.17 3.16
N SER A 145 2.79 4.86 3.58
CA SER A 145 2.05 5.65 4.59
C SER A 145 2.79 5.71 5.91
N TRP A 146 3.34 4.58 6.36
CA TRP A 146 4.14 4.51 7.58
C TRP A 146 5.42 5.33 7.48
N ARG A 147 6.22 5.13 6.43
CA ARG A 147 7.51 5.80 6.25
C ARG A 147 7.34 7.31 6.10
N ILE A 148 6.38 7.74 5.29
CA ILE A 148 6.12 9.16 5.03
C ILE A 148 5.44 9.80 6.25
N GLY A 149 4.43 9.15 6.82
CA GLY A 149 3.72 9.64 8.00
C GLY A 149 4.64 9.87 9.19
N ILE A 150 5.56 8.95 9.47
CA ILE A 150 6.55 9.13 10.56
C ILE A 150 7.57 10.22 10.21
N ALA A 151 8.06 10.26 8.98
CA ALA A 151 9.07 11.25 8.57
C ALA A 151 8.52 12.68 8.59
N ALA A 152 7.27 12.86 8.15
CA ALA A 152 6.61 14.15 8.12
C ALA A 152 5.88 14.51 9.42
N ARG A 153 5.67 13.51 10.30
CA ARG A 153 4.79 13.63 11.48
C ARG A 153 3.39 14.12 11.11
N ASP A 154 2.91 13.73 9.92
CA ASP A 154 1.59 14.11 9.42
C ASP A 154 0.56 13.06 9.82
N PHE A 155 -0.50 13.52 10.50
CA PHE A 155 -1.56 12.65 10.99
C PHE A 155 -2.34 12.01 9.84
N LEU A 156 -2.62 12.76 8.77
CA LEU A 156 -3.38 12.25 7.63
C LEU A 156 -2.63 11.11 6.94
N ALA A 157 -1.34 11.29 6.66
CA ALA A 157 -0.50 10.22 6.13
C ALA A 157 -0.47 8.97 7.04
N LEU A 158 -0.48 9.16 8.37
CA LEU A 158 -0.57 8.04 9.33
C LEU A 158 -1.94 7.35 9.32
N CYS A 159 -3.05 8.04 9.01
CA CYS A 159 -4.34 7.39 8.80
C CYS A 159 -4.29 6.36 7.68
N GLY A 160 -3.43 6.56 6.67
CA GLY A 160 -3.21 5.59 5.58
C GLY A 160 -2.70 4.24 6.08
N VAL A 161 -1.99 4.21 7.21
CA VAL A 161 -1.57 2.95 7.87
C VAL A 161 -2.79 2.18 8.36
N GLY A 162 -3.72 2.85 9.06
CA GLY A 162 -4.95 2.23 9.54
C GLY A 162 -5.82 1.68 8.40
N VAL A 163 -5.98 2.44 7.32
CA VAL A 163 -6.71 1.99 6.13
C VAL A 163 -6.03 0.80 5.46
N SER A 164 -4.70 0.78 5.39
CA SER A 164 -3.95 -0.35 4.84
C SER A 164 -4.10 -1.62 5.69
N ILE A 165 -4.13 -1.48 7.02
CA ILE A 165 -4.42 -2.60 7.95
C ILE A 165 -5.84 -3.10 7.73
N LEU A 166 -6.84 -2.21 7.62
CA LEU A 166 -8.22 -2.60 7.31
C LEU A 166 -8.31 -3.35 5.97
N SER A 167 -7.54 -2.93 4.97
CA SER A 167 -7.48 -3.62 3.69
C SER A 167 -6.80 -4.99 3.80
N LEU A 168 -5.76 -5.16 4.62
CA LEU A 168 -5.16 -6.46 4.92
C LEU A 168 -6.14 -7.38 5.64
N LEU A 169 -6.89 -6.86 6.62
CA LEU A 169 -7.93 -7.61 7.31
C LEU A 169 -9.09 -7.96 6.37
N ALA A 170 -9.46 -7.06 5.47
CA ALA A 170 -10.49 -7.32 4.46
C ALA A 170 -10.06 -8.43 3.50
N THR A 171 -8.80 -8.36 3.06
CA THR A 171 -8.13 -9.41 2.30
C THR A 171 -8.22 -10.70 3.14
N GLY A 172 -7.59 -10.83 4.30
CA GLY A 172 -7.66 -12.05 5.11
C GLY A 172 -9.09 -12.57 5.38
N GLY A 173 -10.04 -11.66 5.62
CA GLY A 173 -11.45 -11.98 5.83
C GLY A 173 -12.10 -12.65 4.61
N GLN A 174 -11.83 -12.17 3.39
CA GLN A 174 -12.35 -12.81 2.17
C GLN A 174 -11.82 -14.24 2.00
N TRP A 175 -10.58 -14.49 2.41
CA TRP A 175 -9.98 -15.81 2.32
C TRP A 175 -10.70 -16.76 3.28
N ILE A 176 -10.84 -16.33 4.52
CA ILE A 176 -11.55 -17.09 5.56
C ILE A 176 -12.98 -17.38 5.10
N LEU A 177 -13.69 -16.39 4.55
CA LEU A 177 -15.05 -16.59 4.05
C LEU A 177 -15.13 -17.61 2.93
N LEU A 178 -14.24 -17.54 1.92
CA LEU A 178 -14.22 -18.52 0.83
C LEU A 178 -13.85 -19.92 1.31
N TRP A 179 -13.01 -20.01 2.34
CA TRP A 179 -12.58 -21.27 2.94
C TRP A 179 -13.67 -21.91 3.82
N THR A 180 -14.43 -21.11 4.57
CA THR A 180 -15.45 -21.60 5.52
C THR A 180 -16.87 -21.63 4.96
N ALA A 181 -17.11 -21.13 3.74
CA ALA A 181 -18.45 -21.01 3.17
C ALA A 181 -19.17 -22.35 2.90
N CYS A 182 -18.44 -23.45 2.70
CA CYS A 182 -19.03 -24.77 2.48
C CYS A 182 -19.01 -25.59 3.78
N ASP A 183 -20.19 -26.06 4.22
CA ASP A 183 -20.32 -26.87 5.42
C ASP A 183 -19.60 -28.22 5.28
N THR A 184 -18.94 -28.67 6.35
CA THR A 184 -18.25 -29.97 6.39
C THR A 184 -19.21 -31.17 6.42
N LYS A 185 -20.51 -30.96 6.69
CA LYS A 185 -21.51 -32.02 6.83
C LYS A 185 -22.56 -31.89 5.71
N PRO A 186 -22.52 -32.73 4.65
CA PRO A 186 -23.58 -32.74 3.66
C PRO A 186 -24.87 -33.27 4.30
N LYS A 187 -25.84 -32.39 4.55
CA LYS A 187 -27.22 -32.83 4.70
C LYS A 187 -27.75 -33.12 3.29
N ARG A 188 -27.82 -34.40 2.93
CA ARG A 188 -28.52 -34.92 1.73
C ARG A 188 -27.94 -34.51 0.36
N GLY A 189 -26.67 -34.85 0.11
CA GLY A 189 -26.14 -35.03 -1.25
C GLY A 189 -25.79 -33.77 -2.05
N ASN A 190 -26.34 -32.61 -1.71
CA ASN A 190 -25.94 -31.33 -2.29
C ASN A 190 -25.09 -30.55 -1.28
N ILE A 191 -23.87 -30.17 -1.66
CA ILE A 191 -23.04 -29.27 -0.87
C ILE A 191 -23.66 -27.87 -0.99
N GLU A 192 -24.46 -27.48 0.00
CA GLU A 192 -24.97 -26.12 0.09
C GLU A 192 -23.89 -25.21 0.68
N CYS A 193 -23.20 -24.44 -0.17
CA CYS A 193 -22.28 -23.40 0.29
C CYS A 193 -23.05 -22.10 0.50
N LYS A 194 -23.03 -21.59 1.74
CA LYS A 194 -23.61 -20.30 2.11
C LYS A 194 -22.49 -19.28 2.19
N ALA A 195 -22.16 -18.67 1.06
CA ALA A 195 -21.20 -17.57 1.04
C ALA A 195 -21.95 -16.25 1.33
N PRO A 196 -21.64 -15.52 2.42
CA PRO A 196 -22.33 -14.28 2.74
C PRO A 196 -21.95 -13.18 1.73
N PHE A 197 -22.76 -13.05 0.67
CA PHE A 197 -22.50 -12.20 -0.48
C PHE A 197 -22.22 -10.74 -0.11
N VAL A 198 -23.09 -10.15 0.72
CA VAL A 198 -22.97 -8.74 1.13
C VAL A 198 -21.67 -8.48 1.88
N LEU A 199 -21.29 -9.38 2.79
CA LEU A 199 -20.05 -9.25 3.55
C LEU A 199 -18.84 -9.36 2.62
N TYR A 200 -18.86 -10.33 1.69
CA TYR A 200 -17.80 -10.46 0.69
C TYR A 200 -17.64 -9.17 -0.14
N TRP A 201 -18.76 -8.57 -0.56
CA TRP A 201 -18.79 -7.31 -1.30
C TRP A 201 -18.19 -6.15 -0.50
N CYS A 202 -18.56 -5.99 0.77
CA CYS A 202 -17.99 -4.96 1.65
C CYS A 202 -16.47 -5.15 1.80
N LEU A 203 -16.01 -6.39 1.96
CA LEU A 203 -14.58 -6.69 2.06
C LEU A 203 -13.85 -6.44 0.73
N THR A 204 -14.50 -6.67 -0.40
CA THR A 204 -13.95 -6.34 -1.72
C THR A 204 -13.72 -4.85 -1.83
N VAL A 205 -14.70 -4.03 -1.43
CA VAL A 205 -14.57 -2.57 -1.46
C VAL A 205 -13.42 -2.13 -0.56
N ALA A 206 -13.31 -2.66 0.65
CA ALA A 206 -12.21 -2.34 1.56
C ALA A 206 -10.85 -2.79 1.01
N ARG A 207 -10.77 -3.98 0.39
CA ARG A 207 -9.55 -4.53 -0.24
C ARG A 207 -9.07 -3.68 -1.41
N MET A 208 -9.99 -3.22 -2.26
CA MET A 208 -9.66 -2.49 -3.49
C MET A 208 -9.46 -1.00 -3.25
N CYS A 209 -10.36 -0.37 -2.50
CA CYS A 209 -10.33 1.07 -2.24
C CYS A 209 -9.32 1.44 -1.14
N GLY A 210 -9.10 0.55 -0.16
CA GLY A 210 -8.21 0.81 0.98
C GLY A 210 -6.80 1.24 0.57
N PRO A 211 -6.07 0.48 -0.26
CA PRO A 211 -4.72 0.84 -0.69
C PRO A 211 -4.68 2.15 -1.48
N LEU A 212 -5.70 2.42 -2.29
CA LEU A 212 -5.82 3.65 -3.07
C LEU A 212 -5.98 4.87 -2.15
N LEU A 213 -6.89 4.78 -1.18
CA LEU A 213 -7.11 5.82 -0.17
C LEU A 213 -5.88 6.02 0.72
N ALA A 214 -5.24 4.95 1.14
CA ALA A 214 -4.04 5.02 1.96
C ALA A 214 -2.91 5.75 1.24
N VAL A 215 -2.66 5.46 -0.03
CA VAL A 215 -1.69 6.20 -0.84
C VAL A 215 -2.13 7.65 -1.06
N TRP A 216 -3.42 7.90 -1.30
CA TRP A 216 -3.95 9.25 -1.45
C TRP A 216 -3.75 10.11 -0.20
N PHE A 217 -3.86 9.53 1.00
CA PHE A 217 -3.56 10.25 2.25
C PHE A 217 -2.10 10.70 2.39
N THR A 218 -1.17 10.07 1.67
CA THR A 218 0.22 10.56 1.62
C THR A 218 0.39 11.78 0.71
N ALA A 219 -0.61 12.12 -0.10
CA ALA A 219 -0.52 13.18 -1.11
C ALA A 219 -0.26 14.57 -0.50
N SER A 220 -0.81 14.86 0.68
CA SER A 220 -0.56 16.12 1.42
C SER A 220 0.93 16.37 1.59
N VAL A 221 1.64 15.36 2.06
CA VAL A 221 3.08 15.45 2.32
C VAL A 221 3.88 15.63 1.04
N PHE A 222 3.49 14.96 -0.05
CA PHE A 222 4.19 15.12 -1.33
C PHE A 222 4.01 16.52 -1.95
N ASP A 223 2.81 17.08 -1.82
CA ASP A 223 2.51 18.44 -2.23
C ASP A 223 3.37 19.44 -1.43
N ASP A 224 3.39 19.32 -0.11
CA ASP A 224 4.15 20.21 0.77
C ASP A 224 5.67 20.14 0.54
N VAL A 225 6.24 18.93 0.43
CA VAL A 225 7.70 18.75 0.30
C VAL A 225 8.23 19.23 -1.06
N ARG A 226 7.41 19.16 -2.11
CA ARG A 226 7.81 19.60 -3.46
C ARG A 226 7.38 21.02 -3.81
N GLY A 227 6.62 21.68 -2.95
CA GLY A 227 6.07 23.01 -3.21
C GLY A 227 4.98 23.03 -4.28
N TYR A 228 4.38 21.87 -4.60
CA TYR A 228 3.18 21.81 -5.46
C TYR A 228 1.94 21.91 -4.57
N ARG A 229 1.00 22.80 -4.87
CA ARG A 229 -0.15 23.02 -3.96
C ARG A 229 -1.16 21.86 -3.92
N PHE A 230 -1.43 21.26 -5.08
CA PHE A 230 -2.51 20.27 -5.24
C PHE A 230 -2.18 19.17 -6.25
N PHE A 231 -0.95 19.11 -6.77
CA PHE A 231 -0.61 18.23 -7.88
C PHE A 231 -0.78 16.76 -7.47
N TRP A 232 -0.17 16.37 -6.36
CA TRP A 232 -0.23 15.00 -5.86
C TRP A 232 -1.61 14.64 -5.34
N LYS A 233 -2.32 15.57 -4.71
CA LYS A 233 -3.72 15.34 -4.28
C LYS A 233 -4.62 14.99 -5.46
N ILE A 234 -4.52 15.72 -6.57
CA ILE A 234 -5.32 15.45 -7.78
C ILE A 234 -4.86 14.15 -8.43
N PHE A 235 -3.56 13.99 -8.60
CA PHE A 235 -3.01 12.87 -9.35
C PHE A 235 -3.19 11.51 -8.66
N LEU A 236 -3.05 11.46 -7.33
CA LEU A 236 -3.32 10.26 -6.52
C LEU A 236 -4.80 10.04 -6.23
N ALA A 237 -5.67 11.04 -6.46
CA ALA A 237 -7.12 10.85 -6.42
C ALA A 237 -7.66 10.16 -7.68
N LEU A 238 -6.94 10.18 -8.81
CA LEU A 238 -7.41 9.61 -10.08
C LEU A 238 -7.83 8.13 -9.97
N PRO A 239 -7.05 7.23 -9.34
CA PRO A 239 -7.47 5.83 -9.15
C PRO A 239 -8.75 5.71 -8.30
N VAL A 240 -8.85 6.49 -7.22
CA VAL A 240 -10.03 6.49 -6.34
C VAL A 240 -11.26 6.96 -7.12
N PHE A 241 -11.11 8.02 -7.92
CA PHE A 241 -12.19 8.54 -8.75
C PHE A 241 -12.60 7.53 -9.83
N ALA A 242 -11.64 6.88 -10.51
CA ALA A 242 -11.93 5.83 -11.49
C ALA A 242 -12.67 4.65 -10.86
N TYR A 243 -12.28 4.25 -9.64
CA TYR A 243 -12.97 3.21 -8.89
C TYR A 243 -14.41 3.60 -8.54
N VAL A 244 -14.60 4.78 -7.92
CA VAL A 244 -15.93 5.24 -7.48
C VAL A 244 -16.87 5.47 -8.66
N SER A 245 -16.40 6.15 -9.71
CA SER A 245 -17.19 6.37 -10.93
C SER A 245 -17.56 5.06 -11.61
N GLY A 246 -16.63 4.10 -11.68
CA GLY A 246 -16.91 2.79 -12.23
C GLY A 246 -17.90 1.99 -11.39
N ALA A 247 -17.75 1.96 -10.06
CA ALA A 247 -18.71 1.30 -9.16
C ALA A 247 -20.11 1.92 -9.24
N ALA A 248 -20.21 3.25 -9.37
CA ALA A 248 -21.47 3.95 -9.56
C ALA A 248 -22.13 3.60 -10.91
N LEU A 249 -21.33 3.51 -11.99
CA LEU A 249 -21.81 3.05 -13.29
C LEU A 249 -22.31 1.60 -13.22
N LEU A 250 -21.57 0.71 -12.57
CA LEU A 250 -21.97 -0.68 -12.35
C LEU A 250 -23.32 -0.75 -11.62
N ALA A 251 -23.47 -0.05 -10.50
CA ALA A 251 -24.71 -0.03 -9.72
C ALA A 251 -25.90 0.52 -10.52
N ASN A 252 -25.70 1.60 -11.30
CA ASN A 252 -26.74 2.17 -12.15
C ASN A 252 -27.15 1.24 -13.30
N CYS A 253 -26.18 0.56 -13.89
CA CYS A 253 -26.41 -0.45 -14.93
C CYS A 253 -27.22 -1.63 -14.38
N CYS A 254 -26.84 -2.20 -13.23
CA CYS A 254 -27.58 -3.28 -12.58
C CYS A 254 -29.04 -2.87 -12.26
N LYS A 255 -29.26 -1.62 -11.82
CA LYS A 255 -30.61 -1.11 -11.51
C LYS A 255 -31.49 -0.97 -12.76
N ARG A 256 -30.92 -0.54 -13.89
CA ARG A 256 -31.66 -0.25 -15.12
C ARG A 256 -31.84 -1.48 -16.01
N GLY A 257 -30.89 -2.41 -15.96
CA GLY A 257 -30.78 -3.53 -16.88
C GLY A 257 -31.65 -4.75 -16.57
N GLY A 258 -32.30 -4.85 -15.41
CA GLY A 258 -33.22 -5.96 -15.10
C GLY A 258 -32.68 -7.36 -15.40
N GLY A 259 -31.36 -7.58 -15.32
CA GLY A 259 -30.70 -8.84 -15.67
C GLY A 259 -30.17 -8.97 -17.12
N SER A 260 -30.22 -7.92 -17.95
CA SER A 260 -29.64 -7.97 -19.30
C SER A 260 -28.11 -7.86 -19.27
N PRO A 261 -27.37 -8.81 -19.88
CA PRO A 261 -25.90 -8.82 -19.90
C PRO A 261 -25.27 -7.78 -20.84
N SER A 262 -26.05 -6.86 -21.42
CA SER A 262 -25.55 -5.79 -22.29
C SER A 262 -24.83 -4.65 -21.55
N CYS A 263 -24.48 -4.86 -20.28
CA CYS A 263 -23.65 -3.96 -19.51
C CYS A 263 -22.17 -4.12 -19.91
N ASP A 264 -21.81 -3.82 -21.17
CA ASP A 264 -20.41 -3.81 -21.62
C ASP A 264 -19.51 -2.86 -20.80
N GLY A 265 -20.13 -1.92 -20.05
CA GLY A 265 -19.46 -1.02 -19.11
C GLY A 265 -18.92 -1.69 -17.83
N GLU A 266 -19.26 -2.96 -17.55
CA GLU A 266 -18.84 -3.69 -16.34
C GLU A 266 -17.32 -3.84 -16.22
N HIS A 267 -16.60 -3.99 -17.34
CA HIS A 267 -15.14 -4.16 -17.37
C HIS A 267 -14.35 -2.86 -17.35
N ALA A 268 -15.03 -1.73 -17.57
CA ALA A 268 -14.40 -0.42 -17.59
C ALA A 268 -13.81 -0.10 -16.20
N VAL A 269 -14.49 -0.49 -15.11
CA VAL A 269 -14.13 -0.11 -13.74
C VAL A 269 -12.73 -0.57 -13.34
N TYR A 270 -12.50 -1.88 -13.32
CA TYR A 270 -11.20 -2.45 -12.93
C TYR A 270 -10.12 -2.02 -13.92
N ARG A 271 -10.41 -2.03 -15.22
CA ARG A 271 -9.44 -1.65 -16.26
C ARG A 271 -9.00 -0.19 -16.13
N TRP A 272 -9.94 0.76 -16.03
CA TRP A 272 -9.62 2.18 -15.88
C TRP A 272 -8.96 2.46 -14.54
N CYS A 273 -9.41 1.82 -13.46
CA CYS A 273 -8.77 1.92 -12.15
C CYS A 273 -7.33 1.40 -12.18
N SER A 274 -7.08 0.25 -12.79
CA SER A 274 -5.75 -0.35 -12.95
C SER A 274 -4.83 0.51 -13.81
N VAL A 275 -5.32 1.05 -14.93
CA VAL A 275 -4.56 2.00 -15.77
C VAL A 275 -4.23 3.29 -14.99
N ALA A 276 -5.23 3.87 -14.31
CA ALA A 276 -5.02 5.06 -13.49
C ALA A 276 -4.02 4.79 -12.35
N THR A 277 -4.09 3.61 -11.73
CA THR A 277 -3.15 3.16 -10.69
C THR A 277 -1.75 3.02 -11.25
N LEU A 278 -1.57 2.34 -12.39
CA LEU A 278 -0.26 2.21 -13.04
C LEU A 278 0.35 3.58 -13.34
N LEU A 279 -0.40 4.49 -13.97
CA LEU A 279 0.09 5.82 -14.31
C LEU A 279 0.45 6.62 -13.06
N SER A 280 -0.45 6.64 -12.08
CA SER A 280 -0.27 7.45 -10.88
C SER A 280 0.83 6.93 -9.96
N TRP A 281 0.85 5.62 -9.72
CA TRP A 281 1.80 4.99 -8.81
C TRP A 281 3.17 4.82 -9.44
N THR A 282 3.29 4.65 -10.76
CA THR A 282 4.62 4.65 -11.41
C THR A 282 5.32 5.98 -11.17
N GLN A 283 4.63 7.08 -11.42
CA GLN A 283 5.19 8.42 -11.20
C GLN A 283 5.46 8.68 -9.70
N LEU A 284 4.63 8.15 -8.81
CA LEU A 284 4.88 8.17 -7.36
C LEU A 284 6.16 7.41 -6.99
N VAL A 285 6.34 6.18 -7.50
CA VAL A 285 7.51 5.34 -7.21
C VAL A 285 8.78 5.99 -7.75
N VAL A 286 8.76 6.51 -8.98
CA VAL A 286 9.87 7.28 -9.56
C VAL A 286 10.17 8.51 -8.69
N SER A 287 9.12 9.19 -8.23
CA SER A 287 9.24 10.34 -7.34
C SER A 287 9.86 9.98 -5.98
N CYS A 288 9.45 8.87 -5.38
CA CYS A 288 10.01 8.34 -4.14
C CYS A 288 11.48 7.94 -4.28
N TRP A 289 11.87 7.40 -5.43
CA TRP A 289 13.27 7.03 -5.71
C TRP A 289 14.17 8.26 -5.85
N ALA A 290 13.66 9.34 -6.45
CA ALA A 290 14.37 10.60 -6.56
C ALA A 290 14.40 11.41 -5.25
N GLN A 291 13.55 11.06 -4.28
CA GLN A 291 13.37 11.85 -3.06
C GLN A 291 14.49 11.60 -2.04
N HIS A 292 15.32 12.61 -1.84
CA HIS A 292 16.23 12.63 -0.69
C HIS A 292 15.46 12.65 0.63
N ARG A 293 16.08 12.11 1.69
CA ARG A 293 15.51 12.16 3.04
C ARG A 293 15.35 13.62 3.43
N PHE A 294 14.11 14.04 3.69
CA PHE A 294 13.82 15.36 4.22
C PHE A 294 13.57 15.26 5.73
N ASN A 295 14.03 16.25 6.48
CA ASN A 295 13.59 16.50 7.84
C ASN A 295 12.55 17.60 7.75
N VAL A 296 11.27 17.28 8.00
CA VAL A 296 10.27 18.34 8.14
C VAL A 296 10.62 19.12 9.39
N VAL A 297 11.09 20.36 9.21
CA VAL A 297 11.17 21.34 10.28
C VAL A 297 9.73 21.71 10.57
N LEU A 298 9.20 21.24 11.71
CA LEU A 298 7.92 21.71 12.23
C LEU A 298 7.95 23.24 12.24
N MET A 299 7.23 23.85 11.30
CA MET A 299 6.75 25.21 11.49
C MET A 299 5.74 25.08 12.63
N VAL A 300 6.19 25.34 13.86
CA VAL A 300 5.29 25.48 15.00
C VAL A 300 4.29 26.53 14.58
N LYS A 301 3.04 26.14 14.36
CA LYS A 301 1.95 27.08 14.12
C LYS A 301 1.97 28.01 15.34
N PRO A 302 2.21 29.32 15.20
CA PRO A 302 2.15 30.22 16.34
C PRO A 302 0.75 30.06 16.94
N HIS A 303 0.68 29.61 18.19
CA HIS A 303 -0.52 29.81 18.96
C HIS A 303 -0.70 31.32 19.04
N ASN A 304 -1.82 31.82 18.50
CA ASN A 304 -2.16 33.22 18.61
C ASN A 304 -1.92 33.68 20.06
N GLU A 305 -1.10 34.72 20.19
CA GLU A 305 -1.06 35.61 21.35
C GLU A 305 -2.44 36.23 21.59
#